data_AF-I3CZS8-F1
#
_entry.id   AF-I3CZS8-F1
#
_cell.length_a   1.000
_cell.length_b   1.000
_cell.length_c   1.000
_cell.angle_alpha   90.00
_cell.angle_beta   90.00
_cell.angle_gamma   90.00
#
_symmetry.space_group_name_H-M   'P 1'
#
loop_
_entity.id
_entity.type
_entity.pdbx_description
1 polymer ?
#
loop_
_entity_poly.entity_id
_entity_poly.type
_entity_poly.pdbx_seq_one_letter_code
_entity_poly.pdbx_strand_id
1 'polypeptide(L)'
;IADLIKLAGRFSDEFNQQEKIQVDLQDNEKKALKILVDALNANEEPEDIQNTIYQIAKSNDIQPKNFFMVLYQIILGTSRGPKIGPFISDIGRKQVAQKLSEYT
;
A
#
# COMPACT_ATOMS: atom_id res chain seq x y z
N ILE A 1 6.92 -2.46 -36.23
CA ILE A 1 7.29 -3.43 -35.18
C ILE A 1 8.48 -2.82 -34.44
N ALA A 2 8.41 -2.24 -33.25
CA ALA A 2 7.33 -1.91 -32.33
C ALA A 2 7.82 -0.61 -31.66
N ASP A 3 7.08 0.48 -31.78
CA ASP A 3 6.26 1.02 -30.69
C ASP A 3 6.94 1.00 -29.30
N LEU A 4 7.04 2.20 -28.71
CA LEU A 4 7.27 2.51 -27.28
C LEU A 4 8.70 2.83 -26.80
N ILE A 5 9.46 3.70 -27.47
CA ILE A 5 10.61 4.42 -26.85
C ILE A 5 10.29 5.90 -26.64
N LYS A 6 9.09 6.20 -26.13
CA LYS A 6 8.67 7.56 -25.76
C LYS A 6 8.14 7.59 -24.33
N LEU A 7 9.02 7.92 -23.38
CA LEU A 7 8.86 8.95 -22.32
C LEU A 7 10.02 8.71 -21.32
N ALA A 8 11.12 9.46 -21.36
CA ALA A 8 11.28 10.82 -20.84
C ALA A 8 10.97 10.94 -19.34
N GLY A 9 12.01 11.15 -18.52
CA GLY A 9 11.85 11.41 -17.08
C GLY A 9 13.13 11.49 -16.26
N ARG A 10 14.13 12.24 -16.75
CA ARG A 10 15.29 12.84 -16.07
C ARG A 10 15.60 12.41 -14.62
N PHE A 11 16.76 11.78 -14.46
CA PHE A 11 17.60 11.81 -13.27
C PHE A 11 18.02 13.25 -12.95
N SER A 12 17.64 13.76 -11.78
CA SER A 12 18.45 14.66 -10.94
C SER A 12 17.64 14.96 -9.69
N ASP A 13 18.03 14.34 -8.56
CA ASP A 13 18.14 14.98 -7.24
C ASP A 13 18.47 13.91 -6.19
N GLU A 14 19.76 13.63 -6.19
CA GLU A 14 20.64 13.28 -5.09
C GLU A 14 20.06 13.30 -3.64
N PHE A 15 20.12 12.12 -3.02
CA PHE A 15 20.57 11.87 -1.65
C PHE A 15 19.79 12.50 -0.47
N ASN A 16 18.56 12.02 -0.18
CA ASN A 16 18.10 11.86 1.22
C ASN A 16 16.87 10.95 1.45
N GLN A 17 16.52 10.04 0.54
CA GLN A 17 15.23 9.34 0.61
C GLN A 17 15.49 7.85 0.49
N GLN A 18 15.19 7.09 1.57
CA GLN A 18 15.01 5.64 1.48
C GLN A 18 14.23 5.38 0.20
N GLU A 19 14.78 4.62 -0.75
CA GLU A 19 14.21 4.42 -2.08
C GLU A 19 12.71 4.14 -1.95
N LYS A 20 11.88 5.18 -2.10
CA LYS A 20 10.43 5.03 -2.08
C LYS A 20 10.18 4.19 -3.30
N ILE A 21 9.80 2.94 -3.07
CA ILE A 21 9.39 2.06 -4.15
C ILE A 21 8.30 2.84 -4.87
N GLN A 22 8.57 3.18 -6.14
CA GLN A 22 7.61 3.90 -6.97
C GLN A 22 6.47 2.93 -7.26
N VAL A 23 5.53 2.84 -6.32
CA VAL A 23 4.27 2.13 -6.49
C VAL A 23 3.36 3.09 -7.24
N ASP A 24 3.14 2.83 -8.53
CA ASP A 24 2.17 3.56 -9.33
C ASP A 24 0.77 3.13 -8.90
N LEU A 25 0.11 3.99 -8.11
CA LEU A 25 -1.21 3.72 -7.54
C LEU A 25 -2.29 4.41 -8.36
N GLN A 26 -3.29 3.63 -8.74
CA GLN A 26 -4.52 4.13 -9.33
C GLN A 26 -5.34 4.93 -8.30
N ASP A 27 -6.26 5.79 -8.76
CA ASP A 27 -7.06 6.64 -7.87
C ASP A 27 -7.92 5.83 -6.88
N ASN A 28 -8.45 4.69 -7.32
CA ASN A 28 -9.19 3.77 -6.45
C ASN A 28 -8.27 3.14 -5.38
N GLU A 29 -7.04 2.79 -5.72
CA GLU A 29 -6.05 2.24 -4.80
C GLU A 29 -5.62 3.26 -3.76
N LYS A 30 -5.38 4.53 -4.15
CA LYS A 30 -5.11 5.63 -3.20
C LYS A 30 -6.27 5.84 -2.23
N LYS A 31 -7.50 5.84 -2.74
CA LYS A 31 -8.71 5.96 -1.92
C LYS A 31 -8.82 4.78 -0.93
N ALA A 32 -8.60 3.55 -1.40
CA ALA A 32 -8.61 2.36 -0.57
C ALA A 32 -7.52 2.40 0.51
N LEU A 33 -6.31 2.85 0.16
CA LEU A 33 -5.21 3.05 1.10
C LEU A 33 -5.57 4.06 2.19
N LYS A 34 -6.18 5.19 1.82
CA LYS A 34 -6.62 6.20 2.78
C LYS A 34 -7.64 5.63 3.78
N ILE A 35 -8.63 4.88 3.29
CA ILE A 35 -9.62 4.19 4.15
C ILE A 35 -8.92 3.20 5.11
N LEU A 36 -7.91 2.48 4.62
CA LEU A 36 -7.13 1.57 5.45
C LEU A 36 -6.31 2.30 6.52
N VAL A 37 -5.68 3.42 6.17
CA VAL A 37 -4.97 4.28 7.14
C VAL A 37 -5.90 4.73 8.26
N ASP A 38 -7.11 5.19 7.92
CA ASP A 38 -8.11 5.61 8.90
C ASP A 38 -8.53 4.43 9.80
N ALA A 39 -8.79 3.25 9.22
CA ALA A 39 -9.15 2.05 9.98
C ALA A 39 -8.03 1.57 10.92
N LEU A 40 -6.76 1.68 10.51
CA LEU A 40 -5.63 1.30 11.34
C LEU A 40 -5.37 2.31 12.47
N ASN A 41 -5.65 3.60 12.24
CA ASN A 41 -5.52 4.67 13.23
C ASN A 41 -6.69 4.75 14.22
N ALA A 42 -7.81 4.05 13.95
CA ALA A 42 -8.94 4.01 14.85
C ALA A 42 -8.54 3.52 16.26
N ASN A 43 -9.18 4.11 17.27
CA ASN A 43 -8.94 3.74 18.67
C ASN A 43 -9.24 2.26 18.93
N GLU A 44 -10.32 1.77 18.32
CA GLU A 44 -10.71 0.37 18.36
C GLU A 44 -9.93 -0.42 17.31
N GLU A 45 -9.35 -1.54 17.74
CA GLU A 45 -8.68 -2.47 16.83
C GLU A 45 -9.71 -3.20 15.97
N PRO A 46 -9.52 -3.26 14.63
CA PRO A 46 -10.31 -4.18 13.82
C PRO A 46 -10.09 -5.61 14.31
N GLU A 47 -11.18 -6.35 14.58
CA GLU A 47 -11.11 -7.75 15.02
C GLU A 47 -10.30 -8.64 14.06
N ASP A 48 -10.39 -8.34 12.76
CA ASP A 48 -9.64 -9.02 11.72
C ASP A 48 -9.15 -8.03 10.65
N ILE A 49 -7.91 -7.56 10.80
CA ILE A 49 -7.24 -6.67 9.85
C ILE A 49 -7.17 -7.30 8.44
N GLN A 50 -6.99 -8.61 8.33
CA GLN A 50 -6.93 -9.30 7.04
C GLN A 50 -8.27 -9.16 6.31
N ASN A 51 -9.38 -9.38 7.01
CA ASN A 51 -10.71 -9.20 6.45
C ASN A 51 -11.01 -7.72 6.17
N THR A 52 -10.62 -6.79 7.04
CA THR A 52 -10.77 -5.34 6.79
C THR A 52 -10.10 -4.93 5.47
N ILE A 53 -8.86 -5.34 5.23
CA ILE A 53 -8.15 -5.08 3.97
C ILE A 53 -8.89 -5.69 2.77
N TYR A 54 -9.39 -6.92 2.92
CA TYR A 54 -10.17 -7.59 1.88
C TYR A 54 -11.46 -6.83 1.52
N GLN A 55 -12.22 -6.38 2.52
CA GLN A 55 -13.46 -5.63 2.31
C GLN A 55 -13.19 -4.26 1.69
N ILE A 56 -12.16 -3.55 2.14
CA ILE A 56 -11.77 -2.25 1.57
C ILE A 56 -11.43 -2.39 0.09
N ALA A 57 -10.67 -3.43 -0.29
CA ALA A 57 -10.36 -3.68 -1.70
C ALA A 57 -11.64 -3.89 -2.52
N LYS A 58 -12.53 -4.77 -2.06
CA LYS A 58 -13.80 -5.04 -2.76
C LYS A 58 -14.70 -3.81 -2.90
N SER A 59 -14.83 -3.03 -1.84
CA SER A 59 -15.70 -1.83 -1.83
C SER A 59 -15.15 -0.67 -2.68
N ASN A 60 -13.90 -0.77 -3.16
CA ASN A 60 -13.30 0.22 -4.06
C ASN A 60 -13.00 -0.39 -5.45
N ASP A 61 -13.66 -1.50 -5.81
CA ASP A 61 -13.53 -2.17 -7.10
C ASP A 61 -12.09 -2.63 -7.43
N ILE A 62 -11.32 -2.98 -6.39
CA ILE A 62 -9.96 -3.50 -6.50
C ILE A 62 -9.99 -5.00 -6.25
N GLN A 63 -9.29 -5.77 -7.08
CA GLN A 63 -9.07 -7.19 -6.79
C GLN A 63 -8.27 -7.31 -5.49
N PRO A 64 -8.77 -8.04 -4.46
CA PRO A 64 -8.08 -8.11 -3.16
C PRO A 64 -6.62 -8.52 -3.27
N LYS A 65 -6.29 -9.45 -4.18
CA LYS A 65 -4.92 -9.88 -4.46
C LYS A 65 -4.00 -8.72 -4.86
N ASN A 66 -4.49 -7.80 -5.69
CA ASN A 66 -3.69 -6.65 -6.14
C ASN A 66 -3.47 -5.68 -4.97
N PHE A 67 -4.50 -5.42 -4.18
CA PHE A 67 -4.38 -4.56 -2.99
C PHE A 67 -3.41 -5.14 -1.96
N PHE A 68 -3.45 -6.46 -1.71
CA PHE A 68 -2.44 -7.12 -0.87
C PHE A 68 -1.03 -6.98 -1.42
N MET A 69 -0.85 -7.09 -2.74
CA MET A 69 0.46 -6.91 -3.38
C MET A 69 1.00 -5.50 -3.20
N VAL A 70 0.16 -4.47 -3.36
CA VAL A 70 0.50 -3.07 -3.08
C VAL A 70 0.96 -2.90 -1.63
N LEU A 71 0.23 -3.47 -0.67
CA LEU A 71 0.60 -3.37 0.73
C LEU A 71 1.91 -4.11 1.05
N TYR A 72 2.17 -5.26 0.44
CA TYR A 72 3.48 -5.92 0.58
C TYR A 72 4.61 -5.08 -0.02
N GLN A 73 4.38 -4.43 -1.17
CA GLN A 73 5.39 -3.57 -1.78
C GLN A 73 5.71 -2.38 -0.86
N ILE A 74 4.70 -1.71 -0.31
CA ILE A 74 4.92 -0.55 0.57
C ILE A 74 5.54 -0.98 1.90
N ILE A 75 5.03 -2.03 2.54
CA ILE A 75 5.43 -2.41 3.90
C ILE A 75 6.76 -3.18 3.89
N LEU A 76 6.88 -4.18 3.02
CA LEU A 76 7.99 -5.15 2.98
C LEU A 76 8.99 -4.94 1.83
N GLY A 77 8.65 -4.14 0.83
CA GLY A 77 9.46 -4.03 -0.39
C GLY A 77 9.44 -5.26 -1.28
N THR A 78 8.44 -6.13 -1.13
CA THR A 78 8.32 -7.38 -1.90
C THR A 78 6.91 -7.53 -2.45
N SER A 79 6.72 -8.35 -3.49
CA SER A 79 5.38 -8.57 -4.07
C SER A 79 4.56 -9.63 -3.32
N ARG A 80 5.14 -10.31 -2.32
CA ARG A 80 4.55 -11.45 -1.60
C ARG A 80 5.14 -11.55 -0.20
N GLY A 81 4.37 -12.03 0.76
CA GLY A 81 4.82 -12.19 2.14
C GLY A 81 3.93 -13.13 2.96
N PRO A 82 4.15 -13.21 4.29
CA PRO A 82 3.24 -13.87 5.22
C PRO A 82 1.87 -13.18 5.21
N LYS A 83 0.85 -13.78 5.85
CA LYS A 83 -0.46 -13.14 5.96
C LYS A 83 -0.34 -11.72 6.53
N ILE A 84 -0.80 -10.73 5.76
CA ILE A 84 -0.53 -9.33 6.07
C ILE A 84 -1.24 -8.85 7.34
N GLY A 85 -2.43 -9.36 7.65
CA GLY A 85 -3.19 -8.94 8.84
C GLY A 85 -2.40 -9.18 10.13
N PRO A 86 -2.04 -10.43 10.47
CA PRO A 86 -1.18 -10.73 11.61
C PRO A 86 0.14 -9.97 11.58
N PHE A 87 0.76 -9.84 10.40
CA PHE A 87 2.02 -9.13 10.25
C PHE A 87 1.90 -7.63 10.59
N ILE A 88 0.79 -6.97 10.25
CA ILE A 88 0.50 -5.58 10.63
C ILE A 88 0.31 -5.47 12.14
N SER A 89 -0.36 -6.44 12.78
CA SER A 89 -0.49 -6.48 14.23
C SER A 89 0.87 -6.64 14.93
N ASP A 90 1.76 -7.48 14.40
CA ASP A 90 3.10 -7.72 14.94
C ASP A 90 3.99 -6.47 14.86
N ILE A 91 3.92 -5.71 13.76
CA ILE A 91 4.65 -4.43 13.61
C ILE A 91 4.01 -3.34 14.48
N GLY A 92 2.68 -3.29 14.48
CA GLY A 92 1.89 -2.26 15.13
C GLY A 92 1.10 -1.41 14.13
N ARG A 93 -0.23 -1.39 14.30
CA ARG A 93 -1.19 -0.72 13.40
C ARG A 93 -0.86 0.73 13.11
N LYS A 94 -0.53 1.51 14.13
CA LYS A 94 -0.23 2.95 13.99
C LYS A 94 1.06 3.21 13.20
N GLN A 95 2.08 2.36 13.40
CA GLN A 95 3.33 2.47 12.64
C GLN A 95 3.09 2.16 11.15
N VAL A 96 2.29 1.13 10.87
CA VAL A 96 1.89 0.80 9.50
C VAL A 96 1.05 1.93 8.89
N ALA A 97 0.07 2.46 9.62
CA ALA A 97 -0.77 3.56 9.16
C ALA A 97 0.06 4.80 8.78
N GLN A 98 1.05 5.16 9.61
CA GLN A 98 1.98 6.25 9.32
C GLN A 98 2.73 5.99 8.01
N LYS A 99 3.32 4.80 7.84
CA LYS A 99 4.03 4.43 6.60
C LYS A 99 3.12 4.46 5.37
N LEU A 100 1.89 3.98 5.48
CA LEU A 100 0.91 3.96 4.39
C LEU A 100 0.43 5.37 4.01
N SER A 101 0.33 6.29 4.98
CA SER A 101 -0.12 7.67 4.74
C SER A 101 0.80 8.47 3.81
N GLU A 102 2.06 8.05 3.65
CA GLU A 102 2.98 8.68 2.70
C GLU A 102 2.64 8.45 1.22
N TYR A 103 1.67 7.57 0.95
CA TYR A 103 1.25 7.14 -0.39
C TYR A 103 -0.20 7.55 -0.73
N THR A 104 -0.85 8.39 0.11
CA THR A 104 -2.25 8.82 -0.03
C THR A 104 -2.43 10.30 -0.25
#